data_AF-A0A7X9C6L3-F1
#
_entry.id   AF-A0A7X9C6L3-F1
#
_cell.length_a   1.000
_cell.length_b   1.000
_cell.length_c   1.000
_cell.angle_alpha   90.00
_cell.angle_beta   90.00
_cell.angle_gamma   90.00
#
_symmetry.space_group_name_H-M   'P 1'
#
loop_
_entity.id
_entity.type
_entity.pdbx_description
1 polymer ?
#
loop_
_entity_poly.entity_id
_entity_poly.type
_entity_poly.pdbx_seq_one_letter_code
_entity_poly.pdbx_strand_id
1 'polypeptide(L)'
;MKMGKQNKLTQVLFIIYILALTWLILFKLQFSIPVMKEGRAVNLIPLLGSFNNYGVIRFAEIRFNILAFIPLGVYICMLKTKWSFEKKVLAIIVLALAFEITQFIFAIGRVDITDVISNTLGEIVGIGIYALLFKVLKGRTDRLINVLAAVFTSLALLLVAFLLVSHRWLMKRARLMIPILSSQARG
;
A
#
# COMPACT_ATOMS: atom_id res chain seq x y z
N MET A 1 -18.13 -11.65 -21.31
CA MET A 1 -17.02 -10.75 -21.72
C MET A 1 -15.77 -11.59 -21.98
N LYS A 2 -15.38 -11.84 -23.24
CA LYS A 2 -14.14 -12.58 -23.55
C LYS A 2 -12.94 -11.71 -23.13
N MET A 3 -12.32 -12.04 -22.00
CA MET A 3 -11.12 -11.34 -21.54
C MET A 3 -9.91 -11.80 -22.35
N GLY A 4 -9.28 -10.89 -23.08
CA GLY A 4 -7.99 -11.16 -23.70
C GLY A 4 -6.94 -11.52 -22.64
N LYS A 5 -5.89 -12.25 -23.04
CA LYS A 5 -4.81 -12.70 -22.14
C LYS A 5 -4.19 -11.57 -21.30
N GLN A 6 -4.08 -10.37 -21.87
CA GLN A 6 -3.59 -9.17 -21.17
C GLN A 6 -4.53 -8.72 -20.05
N ASN A 7 -5.85 -8.75 -20.26
CA ASN A 7 -6.82 -8.34 -19.24
C ASN A 7 -6.77 -9.27 -18.02
N LYS A 8 -6.54 -10.57 -18.23
CA LYS A 8 -6.37 -11.53 -17.13
C LYS A 8 -5.12 -11.24 -16.31
N LEU A 9 -4.00 -10.93 -16.95
CA LEU A 9 -2.76 -10.59 -16.25
C LEU A 9 -2.93 -9.31 -15.42
N THR A 10 -3.53 -8.26 -15.99
CA THR A 10 -3.83 -7.01 -15.26
C THR A 10 -4.67 -7.28 -14.01
N GLN A 11 -5.69 -8.14 -14.12
CA GLN A 11 -6.54 -8.49 -12.97
C GLN A 11 -5.77 -9.23 -11.88
N VAL A 12 -4.92 -10.20 -12.23
CA VAL A 12 -4.11 -10.94 -11.26
C VAL A 12 -3.14 -10.00 -10.55
N LEU A 13 -2.41 -9.16 -11.30
CA LEU A 13 -1.49 -8.18 -10.72
C LEU A 13 -2.22 -7.16 -9.84
N PHE A 14 -3.41 -6.72 -10.26
CA PHE A 14 -4.26 -5.83 -9.46
C PHE A 14 -4.71 -6.47 -8.14
N ILE A 15 -5.11 -7.74 -8.14
CA ILE A 15 -5.49 -8.45 -6.92
C ILE A 15 -4.31 -8.56 -5.96
N ILE A 16 -3.13 -8.97 -6.46
CA ILE A 16 -1.91 -9.06 -5.64
C ILE A 16 -1.57 -7.68 -5.06
N TYR A 17 -1.66 -6.63 -5.89
CA TYR A 17 -1.43 -5.26 -5.48
C TYR A 17 -2.40 -4.81 -4.38
N ILE A 18 -3.71 -5.03 -4.53
CA ILE A 18 -4.69 -4.65 -3.51
C ILE A 18 -4.45 -5.39 -2.20
N LEU A 19 -4.12 -6.69 -2.25
CA LEU A 19 -3.78 -7.44 -1.04
C LEU A 19 -2.54 -6.86 -0.35
N ALA A 20 -1.50 -6.52 -1.12
CA ALA A 20 -0.29 -5.90 -0.60
C ALA A 20 -0.55 -4.49 -0.06
N LEU A 21 -1.38 -3.68 -0.72
CA LEU A 21 -1.74 -2.34 -0.29
C LEU A 21 -2.55 -2.39 1.01
N THR A 22 -3.57 -3.23 1.09
CA THR A 22 -4.34 -3.47 2.32
C THR A 22 -3.41 -3.95 3.44
N TRP A 23 -2.49 -4.88 3.16
CA TRP A 23 -1.53 -5.33 4.15
C TRP A 23 -0.61 -4.18 4.60
N LEU A 24 -0.05 -3.39 3.69
CA LEU A 24 0.82 -2.25 3.99
C LEU A 24 0.12 -1.24 4.90
N ILE A 25 -1.13 -0.89 4.58
CA ILE A 25 -1.94 0.04 5.34
C ILE A 25 -2.26 -0.51 6.74
N LEU A 26 -2.63 -1.79 6.85
CA LEU A 26 -2.88 -2.45 8.13
C LEU A 26 -1.59 -2.63 8.96
N PHE A 27 -0.43 -2.80 8.32
CA PHE A 27 0.85 -3.05 9.00
C PHE A 27 1.58 -1.75 9.40
N LYS A 28 1.33 -0.62 8.70
CA LYS A 28 1.73 0.75 9.13
C LYS A 28 1.33 1.04 10.59
N LEU A 29 0.30 0.35 11.06
CA LEU A 29 -0.29 0.43 12.40
C LEU A 29 0.55 -0.27 13.48
N GLN A 30 1.29 -1.33 13.14
CA GLN A 30 2.08 -2.10 14.14
C GLN A 30 3.39 -1.38 14.53
N PHE A 31 3.94 -0.54 13.64
CA PHE A 31 5.17 0.20 13.90
C PHE A 31 4.94 1.63 14.42
N SER A 32 3.71 2.13 14.35
CA SER A 32 3.32 3.44 14.85
C SER A 32 2.75 3.34 16.27
N ILE A 33 3.49 2.71 17.20
CA ILE A 33 3.13 2.67 18.63
C ILE A 33 3.89 3.79 19.37
N PRO A 34 3.36 5.02 19.46
CA PRO A 34 3.58 5.79 20.67
C PRO A 34 2.71 5.16 21.76
N VAL A 35 3.34 4.87 22.89
CA VAL A 35 2.72 4.42 24.14
C VAL A 35 1.73 5.48 24.61
N MET A 36 0.51 5.50 24.07
CA MET A 36 -0.62 6.23 24.63
C MET A 36 -1.89 5.43 24.39
N LYS A 37 -2.50 4.99 25.49
CA LYS A 37 -3.82 4.38 25.57
C LYS A 37 -4.88 5.42 25.20
N GLU A 38 -5.14 5.66 23.92
CA GLU A 38 -6.40 6.31 23.53
C GLU A 38 -7.02 5.57 22.35
N GLY A 39 -8.26 5.11 22.58
CA GLY A 39 -9.05 4.38 21.60
C GLY A 39 -9.42 5.24 20.38
N ARG A 40 -9.96 4.57 19.35
CA ARG A 40 -10.60 5.13 18.14
C ARG A 40 -10.67 6.67 18.11
N ALA A 41 -9.62 7.29 17.57
CA ALA A 41 -9.59 8.73 17.34
C ALA A 41 -9.97 9.04 15.89
N VAL A 42 -10.74 10.10 15.67
CA VAL A 42 -11.11 10.58 14.34
C VAL A 42 -10.54 11.99 14.15
N ASN A 43 -9.63 12.14 13.21
CA ASN A 43 -9.03 13.39 12.78
C ASN A 43 -9.69 13.92 11.52
N LEU A 44 -10.56 14.89 11.72
CA LEU A 44 -11.24 15.58 10.62
C LEU A 44 -10.57 16.88 10.19
N ILE A 45 -9.55 17.33 10.93
CA ILE A 45 -8.84 18.55 10.59
C ILE A 45 -7.54 18.17 9.85
N PRO A 46 -7.36 18.62 8.59
CA PRO A 46 -6.16 18.33 7.83
C PRO A 46 -4.91 18.78 8.57
N LEU A 47 -3.85 17.97 8.52
CA LEU A 47 -2.52 18.21 9.11
C LEU A 47 -2.45 18.10 10.64
N LEU A 48 -3.56 18.14 11.38
CA LEU A 48 -3.53 18.09 12.86
C LEU A 48 -2.98 16.77 13.42
N GLY A 49 -3.22 15.64 12.76
CA GLY A 49 -2.58 14.36 13.10
C GLY A 49 -1.19 14.16 12.53
N SER A 50 -0.76 15.05 11.63
CA SER A 50 0.54 14.96 10.97
C SER A 50 1.62 15.69 11.75
N PHE A 51 1.32 16.40 12.84
CA PHE A 51 2.34 16.99 13.69
C PHE A 51 3.01 15.92 14.57
N ASN A 52 4.34 15.83 14.50
CA ASN A 52 5.10 15.07 15.48
C ASN A 52 5.12 15.79 16.84
N ASN A 53 5.68 15.16 17.87
CA ASN A 53 5.81 15.75 19.22
C ASN A 53 6.60 17.09 19.26
N TYR A 54 7.21 17.50 18.14
CA TYR A 54 7.96 18.74 17.96
C TYR A 54 7.23 19.78 17.08
N GLY A 55 5.95 19.55 16.72
CA GLY A 55 5.18 20.47 15.89
C GLY A 55 5.57 20.50 14.42
N VAL A 56 6.28 19.47 13.92
CA VAL A 56 6.67 19.33 12.51
C VAL A 56 5.75 18.36 11.79
N ILE A 57 5.27 18.76 10.60
CA ILE A 57 4.43 17.93 9.73
C ILE A 57 5.22 16.69 9.28
N ARG A 58 4.61 15.50 9.38
CA ARG A 58 5.16 14.20 8.98
C ARG A 58 5.05 14.02 7.46
N PHE A 59 5.73 14.90 6.72
CA PHE A 59 5.75 14.89 5.26
C PHE A 59 6.18 13.55 4.66
N ALA A 60 6.98 12.76 5.36
CA ALA A 60 7.35 11.42 4.91
C ALA A 60 6.13 10.50 4.75
N GLU A 61 5.18 10.54 5.69
CA GLU A 61 3.99 9.68 5.64
C GLU A 61 3.04 10.08 4.53
N ILE A 62 2.81 11.38 4.37
CA ILE A 62 2.03 11.96 3.26
C ILE A 62 2.63 11.48 1.93
N ARG A 63 3.95 11.59 1.76
CA ARG A 63 4.63 11.13 0.54
C ARG A 63 4.46 9.62 0.31
N PHE A 64 4.64 8.79 1.34
CA PHE A 64 4.49 7.33 1.19
C PHE A 64 3.05 6.93 0.86
N ASN A 65 2.05 7.60 1.45
CA ASN A 65 0.64 7.38 1.11
C ASN A 65 0.37 7.75 -0.36
N ILE A 66 0.79 8.94 -0.81
CA ILE A 66 0.66 9.35 -2.22
C ILE A 66 1.30 8.30 -3.15
N LEU A 67 2.55 7.92 -2.89
CA LEU A 67 3.29 6.97 -3.74
C LEU A 67 2.65 5.58 -3.76
N ALA A 68 2.14 5.10 -2.62
CA ALA A 68 1.49 3.81 -2.50
C ALA A 68 0.19 3.74 -3.30
N PHE A 69 -0.52 4.86 -3.47
CA PHE A 69 -1.81 4.93 -4.15
C PHE A 69 -1.74 5.26 -5.65
N ILE A 70 -0.58 5.70 -6.16
CA ILE A 70 -0.36 5.92 -7.61
C ILE A 70 -0.73 4.68 -8.45
N PRO A 71 -0.28 3.45 -8.12
CA PRO A 71 -0.62 2.29 -8.94
C PRO A 71 -2.13 2.01 -8.98
N LEU A 72 -2.89 2.33 -7.92
CA LEU A 72 -4.35 2.15 -7.90
C LEU A 72 -5.03 3.00 -8.98
N GLY A 73 -4.64 4.28 -9.11
CA GLY A 73 -5.11 5.15 -10.17
C GLY A 73 -4.78 4.62 -11.57
N VAL A 74 -3.59 4.07 -11.76
CA VAL A 74 -3.16 3.43 -13.01
C VAL A 74 -4.02 2.20 -13.33
N TYR A 75 -4.24 1.31 -12.36
CA TYR A 75 -5.04 0.10 -12.54
C TYR A 75 -6.50 0.40 -12.87
N ILE A 76 -7.09 1.45 -12.29
CA ILE A 76 -8.46 1.89 -12.62
C ILE A 76 -8.54 2.27 -14.10
N CYS A 77 -7.54 2.98 -14.63
CA CYS A 77 -7.49 3.31 -16.05
C CYS A 77 -7.36 2.08 -16.96
N MET A 78 -6.54 1.09 -16.57
CA MET A 78 -6.35 -0.15 -17.33
C MET A 78 -7.58 -1.06 -17.31
N LEU A 79 -8.21 -1.24 -16.15
CA LEU A 79 -9.34 -2.15 -15.97
C LEU A 79 -10.68 -1.53 -16.40
N LYS A 80 -10.81 -0.21 -16.30
CA LYS A 80 -12.02 0.55 -16.63
C LYS A 80 -11.78 1.54 -17.76
N THR A 81 -11.16 1.06 -18.85
CA THR A 81 -10.83 1.89 -20.03
C THR A 81 -12.04 2.62 -20.60
N LYS A 82 -13.23 2.00 -20.58
CA LYS A 82 -14.49 2.55 -21.11
C LYS A 82 -15.16 3.59 -20.18
N TRP A 83 -14.69 3.76 -18.95
CA TRP A 83 -15.29 4.72 -18.03
C TRP A 83 -14.83 6.14 -18.36
N SER A 84 -15.77 7.10 -18.24
CA SER A 84 -15.45 8.53 -18.31
C SER A 84 -14.51 8.93 -17.17
N PHE A 85 -13.83 10.06 -17.32
CA PHE A 85 -12.92 10.60 -16.31
C PHE A 85 -13.65 10.77 -14.96
N GLU A 86 -14.85 11.33 -14.96
CA GLU A 86 -15.68 11.51 -13.76
C GLU A 86 -15.97 10.19 -13.03
N LYS A 87 -16.30 9.12 -13.76
CA LYS A 87 -16.53 7.79 -13.15
C LYS A 87 -15.27 7.22 -12.51
N LYS A 88 -14.10 7.51 -13.09
CA LYS A 88 -12.80 7.12 -12.51
C LYS A 88 -12.51 7.94 -11.25
N VAL A 89 -12.76 9.25 -11.29
CA VAL A 89 -12.61 10.16 -10.13
C VAL A 89 -13.55 9.76 -8.99
N LEU A 90 -14.81 9.41 -9.29
CA LEU A 90 -15.73 8.93 -8.27
C LEU A 90 -15.25 7.61 -7.66
N ALA A 91 -14.73 6.69 -8.49
CA ALA A 91 -14.23 5.40 -8.02
C ALA A 91 -13.02 5.53 -7.08
N ILE A 92 -12.08 6.43 -7.37
CA ILE A 92 -10.92 6.68 -6.51
C ILE A 92 -11.36 7.26 -5.15
N ILE A 93 -12.31 8.22 -5.13
CA ILE A 93 -12.84 8.78 -3.89
C ILE A 93 -13.53 7.69 -3.05
N VAL A 94 -14.35 6.85 -3.68
CA VAL A 94 -15.02 5.74 -3.00
C VAL A 94 -14.01 4.72 -2.46
N LEU A 95 -12.94 4.41 -3.20
CA LEU A 95 -11.89 3.51 -2.75
C LEU A 95 -11.10 4.09 -1.58
N ALA A 96 -10.68 5.35 -1.66
CA ALA A 96 -10.00 6.05 -0.57
C ALA A 96 -10.84 6.03 0.73
N LEU A 97 -12.14 6.30 0.63
CA LEU A 97 -13.07 6.21 1.76
C LEU A 97 -13.23 4.77 2.27
N ALA A 98 -13.29 3.77 1.38
CA ALA A 98 -13.40 2.37 1.77
C ALA A 98 -12.18 1.88 2.55
N PHE A 99 -10.97 2.34 2.20
CA PHE A 99 -9.75 2.03 2.96
C PHE A 99 -9.81 2.60 4.39
N GLU A 100 -10.23 3.85 4.54
CA GLU A 100 -10.35 4.50 5.85
C GLU A 100 -11.44 3.87 6.72
N ILE A 101 -12.60 3.55 6.13
CA ILE A 101 -13.67 2.82 6.82
C ILE A 101 -13.16 1.45 7.27
N THR A 102 -12.39 0.75 6.44
CA THR A 102 -11.79 -0.54 6.81
C THR A 102 -10.86 -0.36 8.01
N GLN A 103 -9.97 0.64 7.99
CA GLN A 103 -9.09 0.95 9.12
C GLN A 103 -9.86 1.28 10.40
N PHE A 104 -10.97 2.01 10.28
CA PHE A 104 -11.86 2.36 11.40
C PHE A 104 -12.55 1.13 11.99
N ILE A 105 -13.16 0.28 11.16
CA ILE A 105 -13.92 -0.92 11.59
C ILE A 105 -13.03 -1.87 12.37
N PHE A 106 -11.83 -2.14 11.87
CA PHE A 106 -10.90 -3.04 12.55
C PHE A 106 -10.36 -2.45 13.86
N ALA A 107 -10.69 -1.19 14.20
CA ALA A 107 -10.27 -0.48 15.42
C ALA A 107 -8.74 -0.40 15.56
N ILE A 108 -8.02 -0.53 14.44
CA ILE A 108 -6.55 -0.60 14.40
C ILE A 108 -5.95 0.77 14.08
N GLY A 109 -6.76 1.76 13.67
CA GLY A 109 -6.27 3.07 13.23
C GLY A 109 -7.10 4.28 13.66
N ARG A 110 -6.47 5.45 13.55
CA ARG A 110 -7.07 6.78 13.59
C ARG A 110 -7.52 7.11 12.16
N VAL A 111 -8.77 7.51 11.98
CA VAL A 111 -9.21 8.05 10.67
C VAL A 111 -8.55 9.41 10.54
N ASP A 112 -7.71 9.64 9.53
CA ASP A 112 -7.07 10.93 9.30
C ASP A 112 -7.42 11.45 7.91
N ILE A 113 -8.09 12.59 7.86
CA ILE A 113 -8.44 13.25 6.59
C ILE A 113 -7.20 13.54 5.73
N THR A 114 -6.01 13.69 6.35
CA THR A 114 -4.73 13.86 5.65
C THR A 114 -4.38 12.61 4.85
N ASP A 115 -4.70 11.41 5.35
CA ASP A 115 -4.46 10.14 4.68
C ASP A 115 -5.46 9.98 3.51
N VAL A 116 -6.75 10.28 3.71
CA VAL A 116 -7.75 10.36 2.63
C VAL A 116 -7.27 11.26 1.48
N ILE A 117 -6.83 12.48 1.81
CA ILE A 117 -6.36 13.47 0.82
C ILE A 117 -5.13 12.94 0.10
N SER A 118 -4.14 12.41 0.83
CA SER A 118 -2.91 11.86 0.27
C SER A 118 -3.17 10.69 -0.67
N ASN A 119 -4.06 9.77 -0.27
CA ASN A 119 -4.46 8.61 -1.07
C ASN A 119 -5.15 9.06 -2.37
N THR A 120 -6.12 9.97 -2.25
CA THR A 120 -6.83 10.54 -3.41
C THR A 120 -5.87 11.26 -4.36
N LEU A 121 -4.92 12.03 -3.84
CA LEU A 121 -3.89 12.69 -4.65
C LEU A 121 -3.01 11.68 -5.39
N GLY A 122 -2.59 10.61 -4.71
CA GLY A 122 -1.85 9.51 -5.32
C GLY A 122 -2.62 8.88 -6.50
N GLU A 123 -3.90 8.57 -6.29
CA GLU A 123 -4.77 7.99 -7.32
C GLU A 123 -4.94 8.94 -8.52
N ILE A 124 -5.15 10.24 -8.30
CA ILE A 124 -5.23 11.24 -9.38
C ILE A 124 -3.92 11.30 -10.17
N VAL A 125 -2.78 11.33 -9.49
CA VAL A 125 -1.46 11.31 -10.14
C VAL A 125 -1.30 10.04 -10.98
N GLY A 126 -1.74 8.89 -10.47
CA GLY A 126 -1.76 7.63 -11.23
C GLY A 126 -2.59 7.69 -12.51
N ILE A 127 -3.77 8.29 -12.45
CA ILE A 127 -4.61 8.52 -13.64
C ILE A 127 -3.86 9.42 -14.65
N GLY A 128 -3.23 10.49 -14.19
CA GLY A 128 -2.44 11.40 -15.01
C GLY A 128 -1.24 10.72 -15.69
N ILE A 129 -0.48 9.91 -14.93
CA ILE A 129 0.63 9.11 -15.45
C ILE A 129 0.14 8.17 -16.55
N TYR A 130 -0.95 7.44 -16.31
CA TYR A 130 -1.52 6.55 -17.31
C TYR A 130 -1.95 7.31 -18.57
N ALA A 131 -2.62 8.45 -18.42
CA ALA A 131 -3.06 9.27 -19.55
C ALA A 131 -1.87 9.77 -20.39
N LEU A 132 -0.78 10.20 -19.75
CA LEU A 132 0.44 10.61 -20.42
C LEU A 132 1.10 9.45 -21.18
N LEU A 133 1.26 8.30 -20.51
CA LEU A 133 1.82 7.09 -21.14
C LEU A 133 0.95 6.63 -22.31
N PHE A 134 -0.37 6.68 -22.17
CA PHE A 134 -1.30 6.33 -23.24
C PHE A 134 -1.18 7.26 -24.44
N LYS A 135 -0.95 8.56 -24.22
CA LYS A 135 -0.72 9.53 -25.30
C LYS A 135 0.55 9.20 -26.09
N VAL A 136 1.62 8.78 -25.42
CA VAL A 136 2.93 8.49 -26.04
C VAL A 136 2.99 7.09 -26.65
N LEU A 137 2.56 6.07 -25.90
CA LEU A 137 2.75 4.66 -26.22
C LEU A 137 1.50 3.99 -26.82
N LYS A 138 0.34 4.66 -26.76
CA LYS A 138 -0.95 4.20 -27.30
C LYS A 138 -1.27 2.77 -26.84
N GLY A 139 -1.53 1.85 -27.77
CA GLY A 139 -1.90 0.45 -27.48
C GLY A 139 -0.79 -0.39 -26.82
N ARG A 140 0.43 0.13 -26.64
CA ARG A 140 1.51 -0.57 -25.92
C ARG A 140 1.54 -0.27 -24.42
N THR A 141 0.78 0.72 -23.96
CA THR A 141 0.77 1.21 -22.57
C THR A 141 0.47 0.09 -21.58
N ASP A 142 -0.62 -0.65 -21.80
CA ASP A 142 -1.03 -1.72 -20.89
C ASP A 142 0.01 -2.84 -20.80
N ARG A 143 0.67 -3.15 -21.93
CA ARG A 143 1.75 -4.15 -21.96
C ARG A 143 2.95 -3.67 -21.16
N LEU A 144 3.40 -2.42 -21.35
CA LEU A 144 4.53 -1.86 -20.61
C LEU A 144 4.25 -1.86 -19.11
N ILE A 145 3.10 -1.35 -18.70
CA ILE A 145 2.71 -1.26 -17.28
C ILE A 145 2.62 -2.67 -16.68
N ASN A 146 2.02 -3.64 -17.37
CA ASN A 146 1.97 -5.01 -16.90
C ASN A 146 3.35 -5.65 -16.75
N VAL A 147 4.30 -5.41 -17.67
CA VAL A 147 5.67 -5.93 -17.54
C VAL A 147 6.36 -5.30 -16.32
N LEU A 148 6.29 -3.97 -16.17
CA LEU A 148 6.87 -3.28 -15.02
C LEU A 148 6.25 -3.78 -13.71
N ALA A 149 4.92 -3.84 -13.63
CA ALA A 149 4.20 -4.32 -12.47
C ALA A 149 4.54 -5.79 -12.14
N ALA A 150 4.67 -6.66 -13.14
CA ALA A 150 5.08 -8.05 -12.94
C ALA A 150 6.51 -8.16 -12.40
N VAL A 151 7.45 -7.36 -12.93
CA VAL A 151 8.83 -7.31 -12.43
C VAL A 151 8.86 -6.85 -10.98
N PHE A 152 8.24 -5.71 -10.66
CA PHE A 152 8.20 -5.19 -9.29
C PHE A 152 7.52 -6.16 -8.32
N THR A 153 6.40 -6.76 -8.72
CA THR A 153 5.68 -7.74 -7.90
C THR A 153 6.55 -8.98 -7.66
N SER A 154 7.24 -9.48 -8.68
CA SER A 154 8.13 -10.64 -8.54
C SER A 154 9.29 -10.34 -7.61
N LEU A 155 9.94 -9.18 -7.77
CA LEU A 155 11.01 -8.74 -6.88
C LEU A 155 10.54 -8.58 -5.43
N ALA A 156 9.36 -7.99 -5.22
CA ALA A 156 8.77 -7.84 -3.88
C ALA A 156 8.48 -9.20 -3.24
N LEU A 157 7.88 -10.14 -3.99
CA LEU A 157 7.62 -11.49 -3.50
C LEU A 157 8.90 -12.26 -3.17
N LEU A 158 9.94 -12.13 -4.00
CA LEU A 158 11.26 -12.71 -3.73
C LEU A 158 11.88 -12.13 -2.46
N LEU A 159 11.79 -10.81 -2.28
CA LEU A 159 12.28 -10.15 -1.06
C LEU A 159 11.53 -10.64 0.19
N VAL A 160 10.20 -10.71 0.13
CA VAL A 160 9.39 -11.22 1.25
C VAL A 160 9.74 -12.68 1.55
N ALA A 161 9.88 -13.52 0.53
CA ALA A 161 10.30 -14.91 0.71
C ALA A 161 11.68 -15.02 1.36
N PHE A 162 12.64 -14.21 0.92
CA PHE A 162 13.98 -14.13 1.52
C PHE A 162 13.94 -13.70 2.99
N LEU A 163 13.14 -12.68 3.33
CA LEU A 163 12.95 -12.22 4.71
C LEU A 163 12.32 -13.29 5.60
N LEU A 164 11.33 -14.03 5.09
CA LEU A 164 10.70 -15.12 5.84
C LEU A 164 11.66 -16.29 6.07
N VAL A 165 12.48 -16.65 5.07
CA VAL A 165 13.49 -17.71 5.19
C VAL A 165 14.58 -17.31 6.19
N SER A 166 15.11 -16.09 6.08
CA SER A 166 16.14 -15.57 6.99
C SER A 166 15.64 -15.47 8.43
N HIS A 167 14.42 -14.96 8.67
CA HIS A 167 13.80 -14.94 9.99
C HIS A 167 13.66 -16.34 10.59
N ARG A 168 13.17 -17.33 9.80
CA ARG A 168 13.07 -18.72 10.26
C ARG A 168 14.44 -19.33 10.58
N TRP A 169 15.46 -18.99 9.80
CA TRP A 169 16.83 -19.46 10.03
C TRP A 169 17.42 -18.88 11.31
N LEU A 170 17.28 -17.57 11.54
CA LEU A 170 17.69 -16.90 12.77
C LEU A 170 17.01 -17.49 14.01
N MET A 171 15.70 -17.71 13.95
CA MET A 171 14.94 -18.30 15.08
C MET A 171 15.37 -19.74 15.38
N LYS A 172 15.70 -20.55 14.37
CA LYS A 172 16.27 -21.89 14.58
C LYS A 172 17.64 -21.82 15.25
N ARG A 173 18.52 -20.92 14.81
CA ARG A 173 19.87 -20.75 15.38
C ARG A 173 19.82 -20.26 16.82
N ALA A 174 18.96 -19.28 17.12
CA ALA A 174 18.76 -18.78 18.48
C ALA A 174 18.28 -19.90 19.42
N ARG A 175 17.30 -20.71 18.97
CA ARG A 175 16.78 -21.84 19.77
C ARG A 175 17.85 -22.90 20.11
N LEU A 176 18.82 -23.12 19.23
CA LEU A 176 19.95 -24.04 19.48
C LEU A 176 21.00 -23.47 20.43
N MET A 177 21.17 -22.14 20.49
CA MET A 177 22.17 -21.49 21.34
C MET A 177 21.70 -21.24 22.78
N ILE A 178 20.39 -21.04 23.01
CA ILE A 178 19.82 -20.76 24.35
C ILE A 178 20.20 -21.84 25.40
N PRO A 179 20.11 -23.15 25.11
CA PRO A 179 20.52 -24.19 26.06
C PRO A 179 22.01 -24.14 26.40
N ILE A 180 22.87 -23.90 25.39
CA ILE A 180 24.33 -23.87 25.51
C ILE A 180 24.77 -22.71 26.42
N LEU A 181 24.21 -21.53 26.20
CA LEU A 181 24.49 -20.35 27.03
C LEU A 181 23.99 -20.54 28.47
N SER A 182 22.82 -21.18 28.65
CA SER A 182 22.27 -21.47 29.98
C SER A 182 23.05 -22.53 30.77
N SER A 183 23.83 -23.37 30.08
CA SER A 183 24.71 -24.37 30.67
C SER A 183 26.04 -23.76 31.08
N GLN A 184 26.59 -22.84 30.30
CA GLN A 184 27.84 -22.14 30.61
C GLN A 184 27.67 -21.12 31.75
N ALA A 185 26.49 -20.53 31.92
CA ALA A 185 26.20 -19.59 33.01
C ALA A 185 25.91 -20.27 34.37
N ARG A 186 25.86 -21.60 34.42
CA ARG A 186 25.54 -22.39 35.64
C ARG A 186 26.73 -23.20 36.17
N GLY A 187 27.90 -23.11 35.55
CA GLY A 187 29.17 -23.69 36.02
C GLY A 187 30.11 -22.59 36.48
#